data_AF-A0A7S4RNP6-F1
#
_entry.id   AF-A0A7S4RNP6-F1
#
_cell.length_a   1.000
_cell.length_b   1.000
_cell.length_c   1.000
_cell.angle_alpha   90.00
_cell.angle_beta   90.00
_cell.angle_gamma   90.00
#
_symmetry.space_group_name_H-M   'P 1'
#
loop_
_entity.id
_entity.type
_entity.pdbx_description
1 polymer ?
#
loop_
_entity_poly.entity_id
_entity_poly.type
_entity_poly.pdbx_seq_one_letter_code
_entity_poly.pdbx_strand_id
1 'polypeptide(L)'
;MICDAAGAATDDGEDSAWSGDQDLQAPGGHDGSAEFARPRGGPPGVTSLRGLKSFRVNGVTYHRAGISISRLVLTTRADRDLGVVLDYHVALVSARQQILADSSDASFEGAFCARLAAVLEEHGFSARGMGLKFNVTLRHGWINRAISTPAVTDLAAVLETWRRMRDILWSETARPKAHNQYIYYARGPEAVRAEWRRVRDIYVASWRSAGRTEDEIETWLGAQEQAAWSLTEKRLERWNQSRLQREEHLQRALARGERRREAREAQRLAHEDRLARHAAGRERAALRLE
;
A
#
# COMPACT_ATOMS: atom_id res chain seq x y z
N MET A 1 10.02 22.45 -7.34
CA MET A 1 8.90 23.31 -6.90
C MET A 1 8.82 23.14 -5.39
N ILE A 2 9.63 23.94 -4.69
CA ILE A 2 9.78 23.93 -3.23
C ILE A 2 8.79 24.96 -2.71
N CYS A 3 7.88 24.56 -1.83
CA CYS A 3 6.95 25.47 -1.19
C CYS A 3 7.67 26.22 -0.06
N ASP A 4 8.54 27.15 -0.43
CA ASP A 4 9.06 28.18 0.47
C ASP A 4 8.05 29.33 0.52
N ALA A 5 7.23 29.35 1.56
CA ALA A 5 6.46 30.53 1.93
C ALA A 5 7.27 31.30 2.98
N ALA A 6 8.27 32.06 2.53
CA ALA A 6 8.98 33.04 3.34
C ALA A 6 8.22 34.38 3.26
N GLY A 7 7.45 34.68 4.31
CA GLY A 7 6.92 36.02 4.55
C GLY A 7 7.97 36.87 5.26
N ALA A 8 8.42 37.93 4.61
CA ALA A 8 9.16 39.02 5.23
C ALA A 8 8.15 39.94 5.94
N ALA A 9 8.35 40.15 7.24
CA ALA A 9 7.76 41.26 7.98
C ALA A 9 8.80 41.84 8.94
N THR A 10 8.80 43.16 8.96
CA THR A 10 9.74 44.11 9.53
C THR A 10 9.89 44.05 11.05
N ASP A 11 11.15 44.26 11.42
CA ASP A 11 11.68 44.86 12.65
C ASP A 11 10.81 46.01 13.21
N ASP A 12 10.48 45.92 14.49
CA ASP A 12 10.37 47.04 15.43
C ASP A 12 10.39 46.46 16.85
N GLY A 13 11.46 46.77 17.58
CA GLY A 13 11.68 46.33 18.96
C GLY A 13 10.92 47.17 19.97
N GLU A 14 10.34 46.50 20.96
CA GLU A 14 10.08 47.09 22.27
C GLU A 14 10.35 46.05 23.37
N ASP A 15 11.21 46.46 24.30
CA ASP A 15 11.48 45.80 25.58
C ASP A 15 10.18 45.60 26.37
N SER A 16 9.86 44.35 26.69
CA SER A 16 8.92 44.04 27.75
C SER A 16 9.43 42.88 28.59
N ALA A 17 9.98 43.25 29.74
CA ALA A 17 10.20 42.37 30.86
C ALA A 17 8.84 41.92 31.40
N TRP A 18 8.44 40.69 31.10
CA TRP A 18 7.39 39.96 31.82
C TRP A 18 7.88 38.58 32.24
N SER A 19 7.99 38.48 33.56
CA SER A 19 8.17 37.29 34.37
C SER A 19 7.02 36.29 34.20
N GLY A 20 7.36 35.00 34.26
CA GLY A 20 6.54 33.96 34.85
C GLY A 20 5.43 33.37 33.98
N ASP A 21 5.69 32.20 33.39
CA ASP A 21 4.94 31.01 33.79
C ASP A 21 5.68 29.73 33.39
N GLN A 22 5.96 28.93 34.42
CA GLN A 22 6.56 27.61 34.38
C GLN A 22 5.45 26.58 34.15
N ASP A 23 5.41 25.97 32.96
CA ASP A 23 4.53 24.83 32.72
C ASP A 23 5.30 23.50 32.71
N LEU A 24 5.15 22.81 33.84
CA LEU A 24 5.06 21.36 33.99
C LEU A 24 6.26 20.53 33.52
N GLN A 25 7.38 20.71 34.23
CA GLN A 25 8.29 19.61 34.49
C GLN A 25 7.60 18.59 35.42
N ALA A 26 7.38 17.37 34.93
CA ALA A 26 7.05 16.24 35.79
C ALA A 26 8.23 15.95 36.73
N PRO A 27 7.99 15.55 38.00
CA PRO A 27 9.07 15.26 38.94
C PRO A 27 9.91 14.08 38.44
N GLY A 28 11.20 14.35 38.27
CA GLY A 28 12.20 13.37 37.88
C GLY A 28 12.38 12.30 38.95
N GLY A 29 12.10 11.06 38.57
CA GLY A 29 12.71 9.87 39.15
C GLY A 29 13.59 9.24 38.08
N HIS A 30 14.90 9.45 38.17
CA HIS A 30 15.90 8.75 37.38
C HIS A 30 15.99 7.30 37.85
N ASP A 31 15.33 6.40 37.13
CA ASP A 31 15.81 5.04 36.92
C ASP A 31 16.01 4.87 35.41
N GLY A 32 17.28 4.73 35.01
CA GLY A 32 17.77 4.71 33.63
C GLY A 32 17.51 3.39 32.91
N SER A 33 16.31 2.84 33.07
CA SER A 33 15.79 1.78 32.22
C SER A 33 14.84 2.44 31.24
N ALA A 34 15.28 2.70 30.02
CA ALA A 34 14.40 3.02 28.90
C ALA A 34 13.46 1.82 28.74
N GLU A 35 12.34 1.86 29.47
CA GLU A 35 11.27 0.89 29.42
C GLU A 35 10.78 0.94 27.97
N PHE A 36 11.29 -0.02 27.20
CA PHE A 36 10.85 -0.32 25.86
C PHE A 36 9.33 -0.47 25.94
N ALA A 37 8.62 0.62 25.63
CA ALA A 37 7.22 0.59 25.29
C ALA A 37 7.12 -0.17 23.98
N ARG A 38 7.25 -1.51 24.06
CA ARG A 38 6.76 -2.42 23.05
C ARG A 38 5.33 -1.95 22.80
N PRO A 39 4.95 -1.63 21.56
CA PRO A 39 3.55 -1.34 21.27
C PRO A 39 2.77 -2.55 21.77
N ARG A 40 2.01 -2.38 22.86
CA ARG A 40 1.27 -3.47 23.50
C ARG A 40 0.32 -4.03 22.44
N GLY A 41 0.73 -5.17 21.90
CA GLY A 41 0.03 -5.89 20.85
C GLY A 41 -1.24 -6.47 21.44
N GLY A 42 -2.32 -5.70 21.37
CA GLY A 42 -3.64 -6.32 21.27
C GLY A 42 -3.69 -7.22 20.03
N PRO A 43 -4.55 -8.25 20.01
CA PRO A 43 -4.74 -9.08 18.82
C PRO A 43 -5.04 -8.18 17.62
N PRO A 44 -4.61 -8.55 16.40
CA PRO A 44 -4.84 -7.75 15.19
C PRO A 44 -6.31 -7.80 14.77
N GLY A 45 -7.18 -7.19 15.58
CA GLY A 45 -8.50 -6.77 15.18
C GLY A 45 -8.32 -5.66 14.15
N VAL A 46 -9.05 -5.79 13.05
CA VAL A 46 -9.03 -4.87 11.91
C VAL A 46 -9.45 -3.47 12.37
N THR A 47 -8.52 -2.67 12.90
CA THR A 47 -8.79 -1.24 13.09
C THR A 47 -8.56 -0.56 11.76
N SER A 48 -9.63 -0.51 10.96
CA SER A 48 -9.92 0.66 10.15
C SER A 48 -9.70 1.88 11.06
N LEU A 49 -8.54 2.53 10.92
CA LEU A 49 -8.20 3.82 11.56
C LEU A 49 -9.10 4.90 10.94
N ARG A 50 -10.38 4.84 11.27
CA ARG A 50 -11.40 5.80 10.91
C ARG A 50 -12.18 6.11 12.17
N GLY A 51 -12.10 7.34 12.63
CA GLY A 51 -12.92 7.82 13.72
C GLY A 51 -12.13 8.12 14.99
N LEU A 52 -12.84 8.02 16.10
CA LEU A 52 -12.38 8.36 17.44
C LEU A 52 -11.82 7.13 18.12
N LYS A 53 -10.70 7.29 18.82
CA LYS A 53 -10.11 6.25 19.66
C LYS A 53 -9.99 6.76 21.08
N SER A 54 -10.55 6.01 22.01
CA SER A 54 -10.40 6.24 23.45
C SER A 54 -9.42 5.22 24.04
N PHE A 55 -8.55 5.66 24.92
CA PHE A 55 -7.63 4.78 25.65
C PHE A 55 -7.37 5.33 27.06
N ARG A 56 -6.95 4.47 27.97
CA ARG A 56 -6.65 4.85 29.36
C ARG A 56 -5.15 4.80 29.62
N VAL A 57 -4.63 5.83 30.29
CA VAL A 57 -3.24 5.91 30.77
C VAL A 57 -3.30 6.29 32.24
N ASN A 58 -2.79 5.43 33.12
CA ASN A 58 -2.78 5.65 34.57
C ASN A 58 -4.18 6.03 35.14
N GLY A 59 -5.24 5.33 34.69
CA GLY A 59 -6.62 5.59 35.10
C GLY A 59 -7.32 6.77 34.40
N VAL A 60 -6.57 7.64 33.72
CA VAL A 60 -7.11 8.79 32.99
C VAL A 60 -7.50 8.39 31.57
N THR A 61 -8.69 8.78 31.12
CA THR A 61 -9.16 8.52 29.74
C THR A 61 -8.72 9.64 28.81
N TYR A 62 -8.17 9.26 27.67
CA TYR A 62 -7.77 10.14 26.58
C TYR A 62 -8.47 9.73 25.30
N HIS A 63 -8.77 10.71 24.47
CA HIS A 63 -9.41 10.58 23.17
C HIS A 63 -8.49 11.10 22.08
N ARG A 64 -8.55 10.51 20.89
CA ARG A 64 -7.85 11.03 19.69
C ARG A 64 -8.69 10.79 18.46
N ALA A 65 -8.61 11.71 17.50
CA ALA A 65 -9.23 11.56 16.19
C ALA A 65 -8.20 11.07 15.19
N GLY A 66 -8.64 10.25 14.23
CA GLY A 66 -7.82 9.88 13.10
C GLY A 66 -8.63 9.51 11.87
N ILE A 67 -8.08 9.83 10.71
CA ILE A 67 -8.64 9.48 9.40
C ILE A 67 -7.57 8.92 8.49
N SER A 68 -7.99 8.32 7.38
CA SER A 68 -7.08 7.89 6.32
C SER A 68 -7.59 8.31 4.94
N ILE A 69 -6.67 8.83 4.12
CA ILE A 69 -6.89 9.26 2.75
C ILE A 69 -5.77 8.63 1.92
N SER A 70 -6.11 7.78 0.95
CA SER A 70 -5.13 7.20 0.02
C SER A 70 -3.89 6.57 0.69
N ARG A 71 -4.04 5.92 1.85
CA ARG A 71 -2.95 5.34 2.69
C ARG A 71 -2.15 6.32 3.54
N LEU A 72 -2.32 7.63 3.35
CA LEU A 72 -1.94 8.61 4.36
C LEU A 72 -2.91 8.49 5.53
N VAL A 73 -2.37 8.55 6.74
CA VAL A 73 -3.12 8.53 7.99
C VAL A 73 -2.80 9.83 8.71
N LEU A 74 -3.86 10.52 9.12
CA LEU A 74 -3.79 11.76 9.89
C LEU A 74 -4.30 11.43 11.28
N THR A 75 -3.55 11.83 12.31
CA THR A 75 -3.93 11.62 13.71
C THR A 75 -3.67 12.88 14.51
N THR A 76 -4.61 13.23 15.39
CA THR A 76 -4.47 14.38 16.29
C THR A 76 -3.66 14.02 17.53
N ARG A 77 -3.30 15.03 18.32
CA ARG A 77 -2.91 14.82 19.72
C ARG A 77 -4.05 14.14 20.47
N ALA A 78 -3.69 13.48 21.57
CA ALA A 78 -4.67 12.94 22.48
C ALA A 78 -5.10 14.03 23.48
N ASP A 79 -6.39 14.12 23.74
CA ASP A 79 -6.99 15.09 24.67
C ASP A 79 -7.92 14.38 25.66
N ARG A 80 -8.12 14.96 26.85
CA ARG A 80 -9.06 14.44 27.85
C ARG A 80 -10.49 14.87 27.53
N ASP A 81 -10.64 16.02 26.89
CA ASP A 81 -11.94 16.52 26.50
C ASP A 81 -12.39 15.88 25.18
N LEU A 82 -13.45 15.09 25.25
CA LEU A 82 -14.04 14.46 24.07
C LEU A 82 -14.62 15.51 23.10
N GLY A 83 -15.14 16.64 23.60
CA GLY A 83 -15.67 17.73 22.77
C GLY A 83 -14.60 18.29 21.83
N VAL A 84 -13.43 18.62 22.38
CA VAL A 84 -12.28 19.09 21.58
C VAL A 84 -11.88 18.08 20.50
N VAL A 85 -11.84 16.79 20.84
CA VAL A 85 -11.48 15.73 19.87
C VAL A 85 -12.56 15.50 18.83
N LEU A 86 -13.84 15.70 19.18
CA LEU A 86 -14.95 15.69 18.23
C LEU A 86 -14.81 16.81 17.21
N ASP A 87 -14.51 18.04 17.65
CA ASP A 87 -14.32 19.17 16.74
C ASP A 87 -13.14 18.93 15.80
N TYR A 88 -12.03 18.41 16.32
CA TYR A 88 -10.91 17.98 15.49
C TYR A 88 -11.31 16.90 14.48
N HIS A 89 -12.17 15.95 14.88
CA HIS A 89 -12.63 14.90 13.98
C HIS A 89 -13.52 15.45 12.87
N VAL A 90 -14.40 16.40 13.18
CA VAL A 90 -15.25 17.08 12.19
C VAL A 90 -14.38 17.78 11.14
N ALA A 91 -13.37 18.55 11.56
CA ALA A 91 -12.44 19.20 10.64
C ALA A 91 -11.70 18.17 9.74
N LEU A 92 -11.20 17.08 10.31
CA LEU A 92 -10.54 16.02 9.52
C LEU A 92 -11.50 15.34 8.52
N VAL A 93 -12.75 15.08 8.91
CA VAL A 93 -13.75 14.49 8.02
C VAL A 93 -14.10 15.44 6.88
N SER A 94 -14.27 16.74 7.17
CA SER A 94 -14.48 17.78 6.16
C SER A 94 -13.32 17.82 5.16
N ALA A 95 -12.07 17.85 5.64
CA ALA A 95 -10.87 17.84 4.79
C ALA A 95 -10.84 16.60 3.89
N ARG A 96 -11.18 15.42 4.42
CA ARG A 96 -11.28 14.19 3.64
C ARG A 96 -12.35 14.27 2.56
N GLN A 97 -13.52 14.81 2.86
CA GLN A 97 -14.59 14.95 1.88
C GLN A 97 -14.17 15.89 0.75
N GLN A 98 -13.60 17.04 1.07
CA GLN A 98 -13.12 18.00 0.07
C GLN A 98 -12.01 17.41 -0.80
N ILE A 99 -11.02 16.72 -0.22
CA ILE A 99 -9.92 16.08 -0.97
C ILE A 99 -10.45 14.97 -1.91
N LEU A 100 -11.48 14.23 -1.50
CA LEU A 100 -12.05 13.16 -2.33
C LEU A 100 -13.04 13.67 -3.38
N ALA A 101 -13.66 14.82 -3.14
CA ALA A 101 -14.55 15.48 -4.10
C ALA A 101 -13.78 16.30 -5.15
N ASP A 102 -12.52 16.65 -4.87
CA ASP A 102 -11.67 17.40 -5.79
C ASP A 102 -11.35 16.55 -7.02
N SER A 103 -11.95 16.91 -8.15
CA SER A 103 -11.71 16.33 -9.46
C SER A 103 -10.79 17.20 -10.33
N SER A 104 -10.05 18.14 -9.73
CA SER A 104 -9.11 18.97 -10.48
C SER A 104 -7.98 18.13 -11.09
N ASP A 105 -7.41 18.65 -12.19
CA ASP A 105 -6.22 18.07 -12.84
C ASP A 105 -4.93 18.27 -12.02
N ALA A 106 -5.02 18.84 -10.82
CA ALA A 106 -3.88 19.04 -9.94
C ALA A 106 -3.33 17.70 -9.44
N SER A 107 -2.03 17.68 -9.08
CA SER A 107 -1.47 16.51 -8.40
C SER A 107 -2.18 16.29 -7.07
N PHE A 108 -2.34 15.02 -6.68
CA PHE A 108 -2.96 14.66 -5.41
C PHE A 108 -2.27 15.36 -4.23
N GLU A 109 -0.94 15.45 -4.23
CA GLU A 109 -0.17 16.12 -3.18
C GLU A 109 -0.53 17.61 -3.06
N GLY A 110 -0.65 18.31 -4.19
CA GLY A 110 -1.03 19.72 -4.23
C GLY A 110 -2.46 19.95 -3.73
N ALA A 111 -3.41 19.16 -4.24
CA ALA A 111 -4.80 19.22 -3.80
C ALA A 111 -4.94 18.88 -2.31
N PHE A 112 -4.22 17.85 -1.83
CA PHE A 112 -4.21 17.45 -0.42
C PHE A 112 -3.75 18.60 0.48
N CYS A 113 -2.60 19.23 0.17
CA CYS A 113 -2.06 20.33 0.96
C CYS A 113 -3.00 21.54 0.99
N ALA A 114 -3.47 21.97 -0.18
CA ALA A 114 -4.33 23.15 -0.31
C ALA A 114 -5.66 22.96 0.42
N ARG A 115 -6.33 21.82 0.23
CA ARG A 115 -7.62 21.54 0.88
C ARG A 115 -7.47 21.34 2.39
N LEU A 116 -6.44 20.62 2.84
CA LEU A 116 -6.20 20.45 4.27
C LEU A 116 -5.97 21.81 4.95
N ALA A 117 -5.16 22.68 4.36
CA ALA A 117 -4.92 24.01 4.90
C ALA A 117 -6.22 24.83 4.98
N ALA A 118 -6.98 24.89 3.88
CA ALA A 118 -8.25 25.63 3.81
C ALA A 118 -9.28 25.14 4.83
N VAL A 119 -9.44 23.81 5.00
CA VAL A 119 -10.38 23.27 5.99
C VAL A 119 -9.93 23.54 7.42
N LEU A 120 -8.63 23.45 7.70
CA LEU A 120 -8.14 23.77 9.04
C LEU A 120 -8.39 25.24 9.39
N GLU A 121 -8.17 26.15 8.44
CA GLU A 121 -8.47 27.58 8.59
C GLU A 121 -9.97 27.84 8.78
N GLU A 122 -10.84 27.21 7.98
CA GLU A 122 -12.30 27.32 8.09
C GLU A 122 -12.83 26.93 9.48
N HIS A 123 -12.23 25.91 10.09
CA HIS A 123 -12.57 25.45 11.44
C HIS A 123 -11.81 26.18 12.55
N GLY A 124 -11.00 27.20 12.24
CA GLY A 124 -10.22 27.95 13.22
C GLY A 124 -9.10 27.15 13.89
N PHE A 125 -8.59 26.12 13.20
CA PHE A 125 -7.51 25.26 13.70
C PHE A 125 -6.21 25.47 12.94
N SER A 126 -5.09 25.22 13.64
CA SER A 126 -3.78 25.04 13.01
C SER A 126 -3.33 23.58 13.16
N ALA A 127 -2.59 23.07 12.19
CA ALA A 127 -2.04 21.71 12.24
C ALA A 127 -1.19 21.49 13.51
N ARG A 128 -0.40 22.50 13.91
CA ARG A 128 0.38 22.49 15.15
C ARG A 128 -0.52 22.50 16.40
N GLY A 129 -1.56 23.34 16.42
CA GLY A 129 -2.52 23.41 17.52
C GLY A 129 -3.24 22.09 17.79
N MET A 130 -3.63 21.38 16.73
CA MET A 130 -4.22 20.03 16.83
C MET A 130 -3.21 18.94 17.20
N GLY A 131 -1.91 19.26 17.20
CA GLY A 131 -0.83 18.27 17.27
C GLY A 131 -0.95 17.21 16.18
N LEU A 132 -1.27 17.65 14.96
CA LEU A 132 -1.51 16.77 13.82
C LEU A 132 -0.21 16.04 13.45
N LYS A 133 -0.31 14.72 13.37
CA LYS A 133 0.76 13.83 12.93
C LYS A 133 0.29 13.02 11.73
N PHE A 134 1.24 12.74 10.85
CA PHE A 134 1.04 12.05 9.61
C PHE A 134 1.90 10.80 9.54
N ASN A 135 1.35 9.72 8.99
CA ASN A 135 2.14 8.57 8.57
C ASN A 135 1.53 7.88 7.36
N VAL A 136 2.31 7.02 6.71
CA VAL A 136 1.86 6.17 5.62
C VAL A 136 1.59 4.79 6.16
N THR A 137 0.41 4.23 5.89
CA THR A 137 0.05 2.86 6.24
C THR A 137 -0.18 2.04 4.98
N LEU A 138 0.53 0.93 4.84
CA LEU A 138 0.38 0.03 3.69
C LEU A 138 0.19 -1.41 4.15
N ARG A 139 -0.53 -2.18 3.35
CA ARG A 139 -0.61 -3.64 3.49
C ARG A 139 0.06 -4.26 2.29
N HIS A 140 1.15 -4.99 2.52
CA HIS A 140 1.88 -5.66 1.45
C HIS A 140 1.53 -7.15 1.39
N GLY A 141 1.56 -7.74 0.18
CA GLY A 141 1.18 -9.14 0.01
C GLY A 141 2.20 -10.16 0.51
N TRP A 142 3.47 -9.75 0.56
CA TRP A 142 4.57 -10.57 1.06
C TRP A 142 4.47 -10.87 2.56
N ILE A 143 4.29 -9.83 3.38
CA ILE A 143 4.13 -9.96 4.84
C ILE A 143 2.68 -10.15 5.29
N ASN A 144 1.71 -9.99 4.38
CA ASN A 144 0.27 -10.08 4.62
C ASN A 144 -0.28 -9.22 5.78
N ARG A 145 0.52 -8.32 6.34
CA ARG A 145 0.22 -7.45 7.48
C ARG A 145 0.23 -5.98 7.05
N ALA A 146 -0.52 -5.16 7.77
CA ALA A 146 -0.41 -3.71 7.65
C ALA A 146 0.81 -3.22 8.44
N ILE A 147 1.63 -2.39 7.80
CA ILE A 147 2.76 -1.69 8.41
C ILE A 147 2.54 -0.19 8.27
N SER A 148 3.11 0.57 9.19
CA SER A 148 2.98 2.02 9.23
C SER A 148 4.33 2.67 9.45
N THR A 149 4.60 3.73 8.70
CA THR A 149 5.79 4.57 8.92
C THR A 149 5.68 5.31 10.26
N PRO A 150 6.78 5.89 10.76
CA PRO A 150 6.72 6.80 11.91
C PRO A 150 5.70 7.90 11.68
N ALA A 151 5.04 8.31 12.76
CA ALA A 151 4.18 9.48 12.76
C ALA A 151 5.02 10.74 12.91
N VAL A 152 5.02 11.60 11.88
CA VAL A 152 5.79 12.85 11.81
C VAL A 152 4.85 14.04 11.69
N THR A 153 5.30 15.23 12.13
CA THR A 153 4.54 16.48 11.97
C THR A 153 4.82 17.16 10.63
N ASP A 154 5.93 16.82 9.99
CA ASP A 154 6.32 17.35 8.68
C ASP A 154 5.50 16.69 7.56
N LEU A 155 4.56 17.46 7.00
CA LEU A 155 3.71 17.03 5.90
C LEU A 155 4.49 16.86 4.59
N ALA A 156 5.53 17.64 4.33
CA ALA A 156 6.32 17.46 3.10
C ALA A 156 7.08 16.13 3.13
N ALA A 157 7.70 15.79 4.26
CA ALA A 157 8.42 14.53 4.43
C ALA A 157 7.52 13.29 4.30
N VAL A 158 6.30 13.34 4.86
CA VAL A 158 5.36 12.21 4.75
C VAL A 158 4.82 12.06 3.33
N LEU A 159 4.56 13.16 2.63
CA LEU A 159 4.09 13.14 1.24
C LEU A 159 5.17 12.59 0.30
N GLU A 160 6.44 12.93 0.55
CA GLU A 160 7.55 12.34 -0.18
C GLU A 160 7.64 10.82 0.04
N THR A 161 7.52 10.38 1.30
CA THR A 161 7.50 8.95 1.64
C THR A 161 6.32 8.24 0.96
N TRP A 162 5.15 8.87 1.00
CA TRP A 162 3.94 8.36 0.36
C TRP A 162 4.11 8.24 -1.16
N ARG A 163 4.66 9.26 -1.81
CA ARG A 163 4.95 9.29 -3.25
C ARG A 163 5.86 8.14 -3.65
N ARG A 164 6.98 7.95 -2.96
CA ARG A 164 7.92 6.84 -3.22
C ARG A 164 7.25 5.48 -3.04
N MET A 165 6.48 5.29 -1.97
CA MET A 165 5.72 4.05 -1.77
C MET A 165 4.64 3.86 -2.84
N ARG A 166 4.02 4.96 -3.28
CA ARG A 166 2.97 4.94 -4.28
C ARG A 166 3.54 4.48 -5.63
N ASP A 167 4.65 5.06 -6.04
CA ASP A 167 5.27 4.78 -7.34
C ASP A 167 5.70 3.31 -7.46
N ILE A 168 6.04 2.66 -6.34
CA ILE A 168 6.28 1.21 -6.30
C ILE A 168 4.98 0.42 -6.40
N LEU A 169 3.98 0.75 -5.58
CA LEU A 169 2.78 -0.08 -5.39
C LEU A 169 1.71 0.12 -6.47
N TRP A 170 1.74 1.25 -7.18
CA TRP A 170 0.83 1.62 -8.26
C TRP A 170 1.55 1.80 -9.60
N SER A 171 2.77 1.25 -9.77
CA SER A 171 3.41 1.22 -11.09
C SER A 171 2.43 0.67 -12.14
N GLU A 172 2.36 1.24 -13.34
CA GLU A 172 1.30 1.01 -14.36
C GLU A 172 0.96 -0.47 -14.66
N THR A 173 1.89 -1.38 -14.40
CA THR A 173 1.68 -2.83 -14.53
C THR A 173 0.80 -3.44 -13.44
N ALA A 174 0.65 -2.78 -12.29
CA ALA A 174 -0.13 -3.21 -11.15
C ALA A 174 -1.59 -2.78 -11.31
N ARG A 175 -2.41 -3.64 -11.93
CA ARG A 175 -3.86 -3.44 -11.98
C ARG A 175 -4.40 -3.12 -10.57
N PRO A 176 -5.08 -1.97 -10.36
CA PRO A 176 -5.54 -1.50 -9.04
C PRO A 176 -6.49 -2.45 -8.28
N LYS A 177 -6.96 -3.51 -8.93
CA LYS A 177 -8.01 -4.42 -8.44
C LYS A 177 -7.53 -5.82 -8.09
N ALA A 178 -6.24 -6.12 -8.19
CA ALA A 178 -5.74 -7.38 -7.66
C ALA A 178 -5.77 -7.30 -6.13
N HIS A 179 -6.92 -7.68 -5.54
CA HIS A 179 -7.01 -7.97 -4.12
C HIS A 179 -5.80 -8.81 -3.73
N ASN A 180 -5.22 -8.53 -2.56
CA ASN A 180 -3.93 -9.09 -2.09
C ASN A 180 -3.78 -10.61 -2.34
N GLN A 181 -4.89 -11.37 -2.35
CA GLN A 181 -4.92 -12.80 -2.65
C GLN A 181 -4.46 -13.18 -4.08
N TYR A 182 -4.61 -12.29 -5.08
CA TYR A 182 -4.30 -12.56 -6.49
C TYR A 182 -3.00 -11.95 -6.98
N ILE A 183 -2.22 -11.30 -6.10
CA ILE A 183 -1.02 -10.54 -6.50
C ILE A 183 0.01 -11.43 -7.23
N TYR A 184 0.18 -12.67 -6.78
CA TYR A 184 1.09 -13.65 -7.40
C TYR A 184 0.65 -14.05 -8.81
N TYR A 185 -0.65 -14.11 -9.09
CA TYR A 185 -1.16 -14.48 -10.41
C TYR A 185 -0.98 -13.37 -11.44
N ALA A 186 -1.02 -12.12 -11.00
CA ALA A 186 -0.85 -10.97 -11.88
C ALA A 186 0.63 -10.70 -12.20
N ARG A 187 1.54 -10.93 -11.25
CA ARG A 187 2.93 -10.44 -11.35
C ARG A 187 4.00 -11.51 -11.17
N GLY A 188 3.64 -12.70 -10.69
CA GLY A 188 4.59 -13.73 -10.30
C GLY A 188 5.27 -13.47 -8.95
N PRO A 189 5.83 -14.51 -8.32
CA PRO A 189 6.40 -14.42 -6.98
C PRO A 189 7.67 -13.58 -6.88
N GLU A 190 8.55 -13.66 -7.86
CA GLU A 190 9.79 -12.87 -7.85
C GLU A 190 9.52 -11.38 -7.98
N ALA A 191 8.52 -10.97 -8.78
CA ALA A 191 8.14 -9.56 -8.87
C ALA A 191 7.56 -9.03 -7.55
N VAL A 192 6.74 -9.83 -6.85
CA VAL A 192 6.19 -9.46 -5.54
C VAL A 192 7.30 -9.37 -4.48
N ARG A 193 8.30 -10.26 -4.53
CA ARG A 193 9.46 -10.22 -3.64
C ARG A 193 10.34 -8.99 -3.93
N ALA A 194 10.62 -8.71 -5.20
CA ALA A 194 11.39 -7.53 -5.59
C ALA A 194 10.68 -6.22 -5.22
N GLU A 195 9.35 -6.16 -5.39
CA GLU A 195 8.54 -5.05 -4.88
C GLU A 195 8.68 -4.88 -3.37
N TRP A 196 8.55 -5.97 -2.60
CA TRP A 196 8.68 -5.93 -1.16
C TRP A 196 10.02 -5.35 -0.71
N ARG A 197 11.13 -5.75 -1.33
CA ARG A 197 12.47 -5.21 -1.02
C ARG A 197 12.51 -3.69 -1.16
N ARG A 198 12.00 -3.14 -2.27
CA ARG A 198 11.94 -1.68 -2.47
C ARG A 198 11.07 -0.96 -1.44
N VAL A 199 9.93 -1.56 -1.06
CA VAL A 199 9.07 -1.03 0.01
C VAL A 199 9.78 -1.05 1.36
N ARG A 200 10.48 -2.14 1.66
CA ARG A 200 11.29 -2.33 2.87
C ARG A 200 12.38 -1.26 2.97
N ASP A 201 13.09 -0.97 1.88
CA ASP A 201 14.15 0.05 1.86
C ASP A 201 13.59 1.44 2.25
N ILE A 202 12.45 1.85 1.68
CA ILE A 202 11.79 3.11 2.05
C ILE A 202 11.34 3.08 3.51
N TYR A 203 10.76 1.97 3.96
CA TYR A 203 10.26 1.83 5.33
C TYR A 203 11.39 1.94 6.36
N VAL A 204 12.51 1.26 6.14
CA VAL A 204 13.71 1.33 6.99
C VAL A 204 14.27 2.75 6.98
N ALA A 205 14.38 3.39 5.79
CA ALA A 205 14.85 4.76 5.68
C ALA A 205 13.96 5.74 6.47
N SER A 206 12.63 5.63 6.39
CA SER A 206 11.71 6.48 7.16
C SER A 206 11.89 6.31 8.67
N TRP A 207 12.06 5.08 9.17
CA TRP A 207 12.29 4.83 10.59
C TRP A 207 13.68 5.27 11.05
N ARG A 208 14.71 5.15 10.20
CA ARG A 208 16.05 5.69 10.46
C ARG A 208 16.01 7.21 10.63
N SER A 209 15.29 7.92 9.76
CA SER A 209 15.07 9.37 9.89
C SER A 209 14.30 9.76 11.15
N ALA A 210 13.54 8.83 11.74
CA ALA A 210 12.86 9.02 13.03
C ALA A 210 13.70 8.57 14.25
N GLY A 211 14.99 8.25 14.06
CA GLY A 211 15.94 7.95 15.12
C GLY A 211 15.96 6.48 15.58
N ARG A 212 15.32 5.55 14.85
CA ARG A 212 15.47 4.11 15.11
C ARG A 212 16.73 3.56 14.47
N THR A 213 17.34 2.58 15.14
CA THR A 213 18.46 1.85 14.56
C THR A 213 17.96 0.90 13.47
N GLU A 214 18.77 0.71 12.44
CA GLU A 214 18.46 -0.20 11.33
C GLU A 214 18.24 -1.63 11.83
N ASP A 215 19.11 -2.11 12.73
CA ASP A 215 19.05 -3.47 13.28
C ASP A 215 17.73 -3.77 14.01
N GLU A 216 17.18 -2.80 14.77
CA GLU A 216 15.88 -2.94 15.43
C GLU A 216 14.75 -3.13 14.41
N ILE A 217 14.76 -2.32 13.35
CA ILE A 217 13.74 -2.33 12.31
C ILE A 217 13.84 -3.63 11.51
N GLU A 218 15.05 -4.04 11.15
CA GLU A 218 15.30 -5.24 10.36
C GLU A 218 14.97 -6.52 11.13
N THR A 219 15.31 -6.58 12.42
CA THR A 219 14.90 -7.68 13.30
C THR A 219 13.37 -7.78 13.37
N TRP A 220 12.69 -6.65 13.53
CA TRP A 220 11.23 -6.62 13.58
C TRP A 220 10.60 -7.03 12.24
N LEU A 221 11.12 -6.53 11.10
CA LEU A 221 10.65 -6.90 9.77
C LEU A 221 10.87 -8.38 9.49
N GLY A 222 12.04 -8.92 9.84
CA GLY A 222 12.34 -10.35 9.73
C GLY A 222 11.34 -11.22 10.52
N ALA A 223 10.98 -10.80 11.73
CA ALA A 223 9.94 -11.49 12.50
C ALA A 223 8.56 -11.43 11.83
N GLN A 224 8.20 -10.31 11.18
CA GLN A 224 6.95 -10.23 10.41
C GLN A 224 6.98 -11.11 9.16
N GLU A 225 8.10 -11.14 8.44
CA GLU A 225 8.30 -12.02 7.28
C GLU A 225 8.18 -13.50 7.68
N GLN A 226 8.85 -13.89 8.77
CA GLN A 226 8.81 -15.25 9.30
C GLN A 226 7.38 -15.64 9.73
N ALA A 227 6.66 -14.75 10.41
CA ALA A 227 5.27 -14.99 10.81
C ALA A 227 4.34 -15.16 9.60
N ALA A 228 4.62 -14.48 8.49
CA ALA A 228 3.85 -14.58 7.25
C ALA A 228 4.25 -15.79 6.39
N TRP A 229 5.38 -16.45 6.68
CA TRP A 229 6.01 -17.43 5.81
C TRP A 229 5.10 -18.57 5.39
N SER A 230 4.43 -19.22 6.36
CA SER A 230 3.52 -20.35 6.08
C SER A 230 2.35 -19.98 5.15
N LEU A 231 1.83 -18.76 5.24
CA LEU A 231 0.79 -18.26 4.34
C LEU A 231 1.35 -17.93 2.96
N THR A 232 2.58 -17.41 2.91
CA THR A 232 3.28 -17.15 1.67
C THR A 232 3.58 -18.45 0.93
N GLU A 233 4.08 -19.49 1.59
CA GLU A 233 4.29 -20.82 1.01
C GLU A 233 3.01 -21.38 0.39
N LYS A 234 1.89 -21.37 1.14
CA LYS A 234 0.59 -21.82 0.62
C LYS A 234 0.13 -21.05 -0.61
N ARG A 235 0.43 -19.75 -0.69
CA ARG A 235 0.10 -18.91 -1.86
C ARG A 235 1.00 -19.26 -3.05
N LEU A 236 2.29 -19.49 -2.81
CA LEU A 236 3.24 -19.93 -3.83
C LEU A 236 2.88 -21.30 -4.40
N GLU A 237 2.49 -22.23 -3.53
CA GLU A 237 2.03 -23.56 -3.92
C GLU A 237 0.80 -23.48 -4.83
N ARG A 238 -0.24 -22.73 -4.44
CA ARG A 238 -1.44 -22.53 -5.27
C ARG A 238 -1.13 -21.87 -6.60
N TRP A 239 -0.21 -20.89 -6.61
CA TRP A 239 0.25 -20.26 -7.83
C TRP A 239 0.94 -21.26 -8.76
N ASN A 240 1.85 -22.09 -8.23
CA ASN A 240 2.52 -23.15 -8.98
C ASN A 240 1.53 -24.17 -9.56
N GLN A 241 0.59 -24.66 -8.74
CA GLN A 241 -0.46 -25.60 -9.17
C GLN A 241 -1.28 -25.01 -10.32
N SER A 242 -1.70 -23.75 -10.20
CA SER A 242 -2.48 -23.08 -11.24
C SER A 242 -1.67 -22.86 -12.53
N ARG A 243 -0.37 -22.59 -12.42
CA ARG A 243 0.52 -22.46 -13.58
C ARG A 243 0.67 -23.80 -14.29
N LEU A 244 0.93 -24.88 -13.55
CA LEU A 244 1.03 -26.25 -14.08
C LEU A 244 -0.25 -26.68 -14.79
N GLN A 245 -1.42 -26.41 -14.20
CA GLN A 245 -2.71 -26.71 -14.83
C GLN A 245 -2.87 -25.96 -16.16
N ARG A 246 -2.51 -24.67 -16.22
CA ARG A 246 -2.56 -23.88 -17.47
C ARG A 246 -1.62 -24.44 -18.52
N GLU A 247 -0.39 -24.77 -18.16
CA GLU A 247 0.59 -25.39 -19.05
C GLU A 247 0.09 -26.74 -19.58
N GLU A 248 -0.45 -27.60 -18.72
CA GLU A 248 -1.03 -28.88 -19.11
C GLU A 248 -2.23 -28.69 -20.05
N HIS A 249 -3.11 -27.72 -19.78
CA HIS A 249 -4.22 -27.38 -20.66
C HIS A 249 -3.74 -26.94 -22.06
N LEU A 250 -2.67 -26.14 -22.13
CA LEU A 250 -2.07 -25.71 -23.39
C LEU A 250 -1.44 -26.89 -24.14
N GLN A 251 -0.69 -27.75 -23.45
CA GLN A 251 -0.10 -28.96 -24.05
C GLN A 251 -1.18 -29.91 -24.60
N ARG A 252 -2.25 -30.15 -23.84
CA ARG A 252 -3.40 -30.94 -24.31
C ARG A 252 -4.08 -30.28 -25.52
N ALA A 253 -4.17 -28.95 -25.56
CA ALA A 253 -4.73 -28.24 -26.71
C ALA A 253 -3.85 -28.39 -27.96
N LEU A 254 -2.53 -28.24 -27.82
CA LEU A 254 -1.55 -28.43 -28.90
C LEU A 254 -1.58 -29.87 -29.44
N ALA A 255 -1.51 -30.87 -28.56
CA ALA A 255 -1.57 -32.29 -28.96
C ALA A 255 -2.88 -32.64 -29.69
N ARG A 256 -4.01 -32.07 -29.27
CA ARG A 256 -5.28 -32.21 -30.01
C ARG A 256 -5.24 -31.53 -31.37
N GLY A 257 -4.59 -30.38 -31.49
CA GLY A 257 -4.36 -29.69 -32.75
C GLY A 257 -3.51 -30.51 -33.73
N GLU A 258 -2.42 -31.10 -33.24
CA GLU A 258 -1.53 -31.97 -34.03
C GLU A 258 -2.25 -33.22 -34.52
N ARG A 259 -2.95 -33.94 -33.64
CA ARG A 259 -3.76 -35.11 -34.03
C ARG A 259 -4.81 -34.76 -35.08
N ARG A 260 -5.44 -33.58 -34.98
CA ARG A 260 -6.39 -33.08 -35.99
C ARG A 260 -5.70 -32.80 -37.32
N ARG A 261 -4.48 -32.25 -37.31
CA ARG A 261 -3.69 -32.01 -38.51
C ARG A 261 -3.30 -33.32 -39.19
N GLU A 262 -2.77 -34.28 -38.42
CA GLU A 262 -2.42 -35.62 -38.89
C GLU A 262 -3.64 -36.35 -39.48
N ALA A 263 -4.80 -36.28 -38.79
CA ALA A 263 -6.02 -36.89 -39.30
C ALA A 263 -6.48 -36.26 -40.63
N ARG A 264 -6.38 -34.94 -40.78
CA ARG A 264 -6.71 -34.25 -42.04
C ARG A 264 -5.74 -34.63 -43.16
N GLU A 265 -4.45 -34.75 -42.84
CA GLU A 265 -3.43 -35.18 -43.79
C GLU A 265 -3.64 -36.63 -44.23
N ALA A 266 -3.91 -37.54 -43.30
CA ALA A 266 -4.26 -38.91 -43.61
C ALA A 266 -5.52 -38.99 -44.48
N GLN A 267 -6.54 -38.18 -44.19
CA GLN A 267 -7.75 -38.08 -45.02
C GLN A 267 -7.45 -37.54 -46.44
N ARG A 268 -6.54 -36.55 -46.56
CA ARG A 268 -6.09 -36.01 -47.84
C ARG A 268 -5.38 -37.08 -48.66
N LEU A 269 -4.39 -37.76 -48.08
CA LEU A 269 -3.65 -38.85 -48.74
C LEU A 269 -4.59 -40.01 -49.13
N ALA A 270 -5.53 -40.39 -48.27
CA ALA A 270 -6.52 -41.42 -48.59
C ALA A 270 -7.51 -41.00 -49.69
N HIS A 271 -7.80 -39.69 -49.83
CA HIS A 271 -8.58 -39.18 -50.95
C HIS A 271 -7.77 -39.22 -52.25
N GLU A 272 -6.51 -38.77 -52.23
CA GLU A 272 -5.58 -38.83 -53.37
C GLU A 272 -5.38 -40.27 -53.86
N ASP A 273 -5.16 -41.24 -52.96
CA ASP A 273 -5.02 -42.65 -53.31
C ASP A 273 -6.29 -43.23 -53.97
N ARG A 274 -7.48 -42.87 -53.46
CA ARG A 274 -8.75 -43.25 -54.12
C ARG A 274 -8.85 -42.70 -55.53
N LEU A 275 -8.52 -41.42 -55.73
CA LEU A 275 -8.52 -40.81 -57.05
C LEU A 275 -7.53 -41.49 -58.01
N ALA A 276 -6.32 -41.82 -57.53
CA ALA A 276 -5.31 -42.53 -58.31
C ALA A 276 -5.79 -43.92 -58.73
N ARG A 277 -6.40 -44.70 -57.82
CA ARG A 277 -6.99 -46.02 -58.14
C ARG A 277 -8.09 -45.91 -59.19
N HIS A 278 -8.95 -44.91 -59.09
CA HIS A 278 -10.01 -44.67 -60.09
C HIS A 278 -9.43 -44.27 -61.46
N ALA A 279 -8.37 -43.46 -61.49
CA ALA A 279 -7.68 -43.11 -62.74
C ALA A 279 -7.05 -44.34 -63.40
N ALA A 280 -6.29 -45.13 -62.66
CA ALA A 280 -5.67 -46.37 -63.15
C ALA A 280 -6.73 -47.39 -63.63
N GLY A 281 -7.88 -47.48 -62.93
CA GLY A 281 -9.00 -48.31 -63.35
C GLY A 281 -9.60 -47.88 -64.69
N ARG A 282 -9.75 -46.56 -64.92
CA ARG A 282 -10.23 -46.00 -66.19
C ARG A 282 -9.26 -46.25 -67.34
N GLU A 283 -7.96 -46.05 -67.10
CA GLU A 283 -6.92 -46.31 -68.08
C GLU A 283 -6.87 -47.79 -68.50
N ARG A 284 -6.94 -48.71 -67.54
CA ARG A 284 -7.05 -50.16 -67.82
C ARG A 284 -8.31 -50.52 -68.60
N ALA A 285 -9.42 -49.84 -68.36
CA ALA A 285 -10.66 -50.06 -69.10
C ALA A 285 -10.55 -49.55 -70.55
N ALA A 286 -9.90 -48.40 -70.76
CA ALA A 286 -9.62 -47.87 -72.09
C ALA A 286 -8.74 -48.83 -72.91
N LEU A 287 -7.64 -49.33 -72.31
CA LEU A 287 -6.74 -50.30 -72.95
C LEU A 287 -7.39 -51.66 -73.29
N ARG A 288 -8.58 -51.99 -72.74
CA ARG A 288 -9.31 -53.22 -73.09
C ARG A 288 -10.27 -53.05 -74.26
N LEU A 289 -10.58 -51.82 -74.64
CA LEU A 289 -11.48 -51.50 -75.74
C LEU A 289 -10.73 -51.28 -77.05
N GLU A 290 -9.41 -51.13 -76.99
CA GLU A 290 -8.47 -51.17 -78.11
C GLU A 290 -8.08 -52.61 -78.47
#